data_AF-A0A6M0ACT5-F1
#
_entry.id   AF-A0A6M0ACT5-F1
#
_cell.length_a   1.000
_cell.length_b   1.000
_cell.length_c   1.000
_cell.angle_alpha   90.00
_cell.angle_beta   90.00
_cell.angle_gamma   90.00
#
_symmetry.space_group_name_H-M   'P 1'
#
loop_
_entity.id
_entity.type
_entity.pdbx_description
1 polymer ?
#
loop_
_entity_poly.entity_id
_entity_poly.type
_entity_poly.pdbx_seq_one_letter_code
_entity_poly.pdbx_strand_id
1 'polypeptide(L)'
;MPKKVGVTKKISTQIVPVVGMTESVEAELLSTMKKLGIVRAESYNKLGSINYWGLDWKKAIPEVKSFRTPDTLGLPAKLMDWTINDVAKAITAQQAACIDAVIKKIYKRFSGKKDQKTRKELCKQLKTLAFLKNPLLHRLVRKQFHRGHSWVKNQIVYQQVGYNCKRLYQNTYQLELAGLTRGKRNKIIVK
;
A
#
# COMPACT_ATOMS: atom_id res chain seq x y z
N MET A 1 -26.02 -29.13 11.54
CA MET A 1 -26.36 -27.68 11.58
C MET A 1 -25.61 -26.96 10.46
N PRO A 2 -26.28 -26.28 9.52
CA PRO A 2 -25.60 -25.52 8.47
C PRO A 2 -24.93 -24.27 9.07
N LYS A 3 -23.64 -24.07 8.78
CA LYS A 3 -22.87 -22.89 9.19
C LYS A 3 -23.54 -21.64 8.61
N LYS A 4 -23.95 -20.69 9.47
CA LYS A 4 -24.39 -19.36 9.04
C LYS A 4 -23.28 -18.73 8.20
N VAL A 5 -23.54 -18.56 6.91
CA VAL A 5 -22.70 -17.76 6.00
C VAL A 5 -22.73 -16.34 6.55
N GLY A 6 -21.64 -15.93 7.21
CA GLY A 6 -21.52 -14.60 7.78
C GLY A 6 -21.75 -13.58 6.66
N VAL A 7 -22.77 -12.72 6.83
CA VAL A 7 -23.04 -11.59 5.94
C VAL A 7 -21.71 -10.86 5.73
N THR A 8 -21.19 -10.88 4.51
CA THR A 8 -19.97 -10.17 4.17
C THR A 8 -20.25 -8.70 4.45
N LYS A 9 -19.70 -8.15 5.54
CA LYS A 9 -19.80 -6.71 5.82
C LYS A 9 -19.26 -6.00 4.60
N LYS A 10 -20.12 -5.31 3.85
CA LYS A 10 -19.70 -4.45 2.74
C LYS A 10 -18.87 -3.33 3.35
N ILE A 11 -17.55 -3.47 3.28
CA ILE A 11 -16.60 -2.43 3.66
C ILE A 11 -16.49 -1.51 2.45
N SER A 12 -17.30 -0.45 2.41
CA SER A 12 -17.14 0.62 1.42
C SER A 12 -16.11 1.62 1.94
N THR A 13 -15.16 2.02 1.09
CA THR A 13 -14.35 3.21 1.35
C THR A 13 -15.28 4.41 1.38
N GLN A 14 -15.19 5.20 2.45
CA GLN A 14 -15.93 6.45 2.60
C GLN A 14 -14.98 7.62 2.45
N ILE A 15 -15.40 8.62 1.69
CA ILE A 15 -14.72 9.90 1.56
C ILE A 15 -15.52 10.89 2.40
N VAL A 16 -14.89 11.48 3.41
CA VAL A 16 -15.55 12.42 4.32
C VAL A 16 -14.74 13.72 4.33
N PRO A 17 -15.32 14.87 3.95
CA PRO A 17 -14.64 16.15 4.02
C PRO A 17 -14.39 16.58 5.46
N VAL A 18 -13.30 17.31 5.66
CA VAL A 18 -13.04 17.99 6.93
C VAL A 18 -13.80 19.30 6.93
N VAL A 19 -14.61 19.54 7.97
CA VAL A 19 -15.44 20.74 8.13
C VAL A 19 -14.96 21.65 9.25
N GLY A 20 -13.99 21.21 10.06
CA GLY A 20 -13.39 22.05 11.09
C GLY A 20 -12.10 21.50 11.67
N MET A 21 -11.12 22.37 11.84
CA MET A 21 -9.88 22.14 12.60
C MET A 21 -9.28 23.49 13.00
N THR A 22 -8.31 23.49 13.91
CA THR A 22 -7.53 24.70 14.22
C THR A 22 -6.40 24.91 13.20
N GLU A 23 -5.99 26.15 12.97
CA GLU A 23 -4.90 26.48 12.04
C GLU A 23 -3.58 25.77 12.40
N SER A 24 -3.28 25.63 13.70
CA SER A 24 -2.08 24.92 14.14
C SER A 24 -2.11 23.44 13.75
N VAL A 25 -3.29 22.80 13.82
CA VAL A 25 -3.49 21.39 13.44
C VAL A 25 -3.36 21.25 11.93
N GLU A 26 -3.93 22.18 11.16
CA GLU A 26 -3.81 22.20 9.71
C GLU A 26 -2.35 22.26 9.27
N ALA A 27 -1.60 23.24 9.80
CA ALA A 27 -0.18 23.40 9.48
C ALA A 27 0.64 22.15 9.85
N GLU A 28 0.36 21.53 10.99
CA GLU A 28 1.02 20.29 11.43
C GLU A 28 0.72 19.13 10.46
N LEU A 29 -0.55 18.96 10.06
CA LEU A 29 -0.97 17.90 9.13
C LEU A 29 -0.36 18.10 7.74
N LEU A 30 -0.38 19.31 7.20
CA LEU A 30 0.21 19.62 5.89
C LEU A 30 1.73 19.41 5.87
N SER A 31 2.43 19.81 6.94
CA SER A 31 3.86 19.53 7.09
C SER A 31 4.15 18.02 7.17
N THR A 32 3.35 17.30 7.96
CA THR A 32 3.46 15.83 8.10
C THR A 32 3.23 15.12 6.77
N MET A 33 2.20 15.54 6.02
CA MET A 33 1.90 15.03 4.68
C MET A 33 3.09 15.14 3.74
N LYS A 34 3.71 16.32 3.64
CA LYS A 34 4.89 16.55 2.78
C LYS A 34 6.06 15.63 3.15
N LYS A 35 6.36 15.49 4.44
CA LYS A 35 7.43 14.60 4.94
C LYS A 35 7.15 13.13 4.62
N LEU A 36 5.91 12.67 4.81
CA LEU A 36 5.51 11.30 4.43
C LEU A 36 5.48 11.09 2.92
N GLY A 37 5.27 12.13 2.12
CA GLY A 37 5.42 12.11 0.68
C GLY A 37 6.84 11.70 0.25
N ILE A 38 7.87 12.18 0.96
CA ILE A 38 9.28 11.78 0.73
C ILE A 38 9.46 10.30 1.03
N VAL A 39 9.03 9.84 2.22
CA VAL A 39 9.09 8.43 2.62
C VAL A 39 8.42 7.55 1.58
N ARG A 40 7.24 7.96 1.09
CA ARG A 40 6.47 7.22 0.09
C ARG A 40 7.23 7.11 -1.23
N ALA A 41 7.79 8.21 -1.73
CA ALA A 41 8.55 8.23 -2.98
C ALA A 41 9.79 7.32 -2.90
N GLU A 42 10.55 7.41 -1.80
CA GLU A 42 11.75 6.59 -1.59
C GLU A 42 11.42 5.11 -1.42
N SER A 43 10.35 4.81 -0.66
CA SER A 43 9.83 3.44 -0.49
C SER A 43 9.44 2.83 -1.84
N TYR A 44 8.74 3.59 -2.69
CA TYR A 44 8.38 3.13 -4.04
C TYR A 44 9.61 2.88 -4.91
N ASN A 45 10.59 3.79 -4.88
CA ASN A 45 11.82 3.64 -5.66
C ASN A 45 12.58 2.36 -5.28
N LYS A 46 12.66 2.07 -3.97
CA LYS A 46 13.31 0.86 -3.46
C LYS A 46 12.49 -0.40 -3.73
N LEU A 47 11.30 -0.48 -3.14
CA LEU A 47 10.47 -1.69 -3.08
C LEU A 47 9.74 -1.97 -4.40
N GLY A 48 9.56 -0.97 -5.25
CA GLY A 48 8.97 -1.13 -6.58
C GLY A 48 9.91 -1.77 -7.60
N SER A 49 11.18 -1.99 -7.22
CA SER A 49 12.14 -2.71 -8.04
C SER A 49 11.77 -4.18 -8.17
N ILE A 50 12.15 -4.79 -9.31
CA ILE A 50 11.93 -6.21 -9.55
C ILE A 50 12.66 -7.11 -8.54
N ASN A 51 13.74 -6.61 -7.92
CA ASN A 51 14.48 -7.34 -6.89
C ASN A 51 13.63 -7.64 -5.65
N TYR A 52 12.55 -6.88 -5.44
CA TYR A 52 11.60 -7.05 -4.35
C TYR A 52 10.29 -7.72 -4.82
N TRP A 53 10.33 -8.44 -5.94
CA TRP A 53 9.18 -9.22 -6.43
C TRP A 53 8.77 -10.29 -5.41
N GLY A 54 7.50 -10.26 -5.00
CA GLY A 54 6.97 -11.20 -4.02
C GLY A 54 7.46 -10.96 -2.59
N LEU A 55 8.05 -9.80 -2.29
CA LEU A 55 8.41 -9.42 -0.92
C LEU A 55 7.15 -9.36 -0.04
N ASP A 56 7.22 -10.00 1.14
CA ASP A 56 6.20 -9.80 2.18
C ASP A 56 6.28 -8.37 2.72
N TRP A 57 5.16 -7.64 2.70
CA TRP A 57 5.07 -6.27 3.20
C TRP A 57 5.56 -6.14 4.65
N LYS A 58 5.46 -7.19 5.46
CA LYS A 58 5.99 -7.21 6.84
C LYS A 58 7.51 -7.04 6.91
N LYS A 59 8.23 -7.40 5.85
CA LYS A 59 9.68 -7.28 5.72
C LYS A 59 10.12 -5.98 5.04
N ALA A 60 9.17 -5.12 4.63
CA ALA A 60 9.47 -3.88 3.92
C ALA A 60 10.08 -2.80 4.81
N ILE A 61 9.72 -2.76 6.10
CA ILE A 61 10.16 -1.71 7.02
C ILE A 61 11.69 -1.65 7.16
N PRO A 62 12.41 -2.76 7.46
CA PRO A 62 13.86 -2.74 7.57
C PRO A 62 14.55 -2.28 6.27
N GLU A 63 14.05 -2.70 5.10
CA GLU A 63 14.61 -2.33 3.80
C GLU A 63 14.60 -0.82 3.57
N VAL A 64 13.51 -0.15 3.96
CA VAL A 64 13.40 1.32 3.85
C VAL A 64 14.17 2.02 4.96
N LYS A 65 14.08 1.50 6.19
CA LYS A 65 14.78 2.08 7.34
C LYS A 65 16.29 2.00 7.26
N SER A 66 16.84 1.12 6.42
CA SER A 66 18.27 1.02 6.15
C SER A 66 18.87 2.30 5.56
N PHE A 67 18.09 3.13 4.86
CA PHE A 67 18.56 4.36 4.23
C PHE A 67 17.78 5.62 4.66
N ARG A 68 16.61 5.47 5.30
CA ARG A 68 15.82 6.60 5.82
C ARG A 68 15.35 6.30 7.23
N THR A 69 15.76 7.10 8.21
CA THR A 69 15.29 6.97 9.60
C THR A 69 14.21 8.01 9.91
N PRO A 70 13.28 7.73 10.85
CA PRO A 70 12.23 8.68 11.23
C PRO A 70 12.78 10.03 11.71
N ASP A 71 13.92 10.01 12.42
CA ASP A 71 14.55 11.20 13.01
C ASP A 71 15.04 12.19 11.95
N THR A 72 15.51 11.71 10.80
CA THR A 72 15.97 12.59 9.69
C THR A 72 14.88 13.50 9.15
N LEU A 73 13.60 13.13 9.32
CA LEU A 73 12.45 13.93 8.89
C LEU A 73 11.67 14.52 10.08
N GLY A 74 12.10 14.26 11.31
CA GLY A 74 11.34 14.61 12.52
C GLY A 74 9.94 14.01 12.50
N LEU A 75 9.82 12.74 12.13
CA LEU A 75 8.56 12.00 12.06
C LEU A 75 8.47 10.95 13.18
N PRO A 76 7.29 10.73 13.76
CA PRO A 76 7.05 9.55 14.58
C PRO A 76 7.31 8.27 13.80
N ALA A 77 8.07 7.34 14.40
CA ALA A 77 8.38 6.05 13.78
C ALA A 77 7.14 5.29 13.28
N LYS A 78 6.03 5.32 14.04
CA LYS A 78 4.78 4.65 13.66
C LYS A 78 4.15 5.23 12.38
N LEU A 79 4.16 6.55 12.20
CA LEU A 79 3.60 7.18 10.98
C LEU A 79 4.42 6.80 9.74
N MET A 80 5.74 6.75 9.90
CA MET A 80 6.63 6.28 8.85
C MET A 80 6.37 4.80 8.53
N ASP A 81 6.26 3.94 9.54
CA ASP A 81 6.01 2.50 9.37
C ASP A 81 4.68 2.21 8.68
N TRP A 82 3.62 2.95 9.03
CA TRP A 82 2.33 2.82 8.36
C TRP A 82 2.39 3.24 6.89
N THR A 83 3.15 4.28 6.59
CA THR A 83 3.36 4.74 5.21
C THR A 83 4.14 3.72 4.39
N ILE A 84 5.22 3.15 4.94
CA ILE A 84 6.01 2.09 4.28
C ILE A 84 5.13 0.86 4.00
N ASN A 85 4.34 0.44 4.99
CA ASN A 85 3.45 -0.71 4.85
C ASN A 85 2.37 -0.48 3.79
N ASP A 86 1.81 0.72 3.72
CA ASP A 86 0.83 1.09 2.69
C ASP A 86 1.44 1.00 1.28
N VAL A 87 2.64 1.55 1.10
CA VAL A 87 3.39 1.45 -0.16
C VAL A 87 3.68 0.00 -0.54
N ALA A 88 4.19 -0.78 0.41
CA ALA A 88 4.49 -2.19 0.16
C ALA A 88 3.25 -2.96 -0.27
N LYS A 89 2.10 -2.75 0.39
CA LYS A 89 0.82 -3.36 0.01
C LYS A 89 0.36 -2.95 -1.38
N ALA A 90 0.50 -1.68 -1.74
CA ALA A 90 0.16 -1.18 -3.07
C ALA A 90 1.01 -1.84 -4.16
N ILE A 91 2.32 -1.99 -3.91
CA ILE A 91 3.24 -2.70 -4.81
C ILE A 91 2.86 -4.18 -4.92
N THR A 92 2.57 -4.86 -3.81
CA THR A 92 2.12 -6.26 -3.83
C THR A 92 0.83 -6.42 -4.65
N ALA A 93 -0.12 -5.49 -4.51
CA ALA A 93 -1.35 -5.49 -5.31
C ALA A 93 -1.07 -5.29 -6.80
N GLN A 94 -0.15 -4.39 -7.15
CA GLN A 94 0.28 -4.17 -8.54
C GLN A 94 0.98 -5.41 -9.12
N GLN A 95 1.85 -6.06 -8.36
CA GLN A 95 2.51 -7.31 -8.76
C GLN A 95 1.47 -8.42 -8.99
N ALA A 96 0.49 -8.56 -8.10
CA ALA A 96 -0.60 -9.53 -8.25
C ALA A 96 -1.44 -9.26 -9.52
N ALA A 97 -1.76 -7.99 -9.80
CA ALA A 97 -2.48 -7.60 -11.02
C ALA A 97 -1.65 -7.91 -12.28
N CYS A 98 -0.34 -7.66 -12.25
CA CYS A 98 0.56 -8.05 -13.33
C CYS A 98 0.57 -9.57 -13.53
N ILE A 99 0.67 -10.35 -12.47
CA ILE A 99 0.65 -11.82 -12.53
C ILE A 99 -0.64 -12.30 -13.19
N ASP A 100 -1.80 -11.80 -12.77
CA ASP A 100 -3.10 -12.16 -13.37
C ASP A 100 -3.15 -11.83 -14.87
N ALA A 101 -2.71 -10.63 -15.25
CA ALA A 101 -2.68 -10.20 -16.65
C ALA A 101 -1.75 -11.08 -17.51
N VAL A 102 -0.58 -11.47 -16.98
CA VAL A 102 0.36 -12.36 -17.68
C VAL A 102 -0.18 -13.79 -17.74
N ILE A 103 -0.82 -14.30 -16.68
CA ILE A 103 -1.48 -15.61 -16.68
C ILE A 103 -2.53 -15.67 -17.79
N LYS A 104 -3.40 -14.67 -17.91
CA LYS A 104 -4.39 -14.60 -19.01
C LYS A 104 -3.73 -14.70 -20.39
N LYS A 105 -2.59 -14.04 -20.61
CA LYS A 105 -1.82 -14.12 -21.85
C LYS A 105 -1.20 -15.50 -22.08
N ILE A 106 -0.69 -16.15 -21.03
CA ILE A 106 -0.17 -17.52 -21.10
C ILE A 106 -1.26 -18.50 -21.51
N TYR A 107 -2.43 -18.42 -20.86
CA TYR A 107 -3.57 -19.29 -21.17
C TYR A 107 -4.10 -19.09 -22.59
N LYS A 108 -4.07 -17.86 -23.11
CA LYS A 108 -4.43 -17.58 -24.51
C LYS A 108 -3.40 -18.13 -25.51
N ARG A 109 -2.11 -18.09 -25.18
CA ARG A 109 -1.02 -18.54 -26.07
C ARG A 109 -0.86 -20.06 -26.11
N PHE A 110 -0.98 -20.72 -24.96
CA PHE A 110 -0.77 -22.15 -24.78
C PHE A 110 -2.11 -22.85 -24.53
N SER A 111 -2.96 -22.90 -25.56
CA SER A 111 -4.31 -23.45 -25.46
C SER A 111 -4.34 -24.97 -25.61
N GLY A 112 -5.27 -25.63 -24.91
CA GLY A 112 -5.51 -27.07 -25.06
C GLY A 112 -4.83 -27.96 -24.00
N LYS A 113 -5.13 -29.27 -24.06
CA LYS A 113 -4.69 -30.26 -23.06
C LYS A 113 -3.19 -30.56 -23.12
N LYS A 114 -2.59 -30.58 -24.32
CA LYS A 114 -1.16 -30.87 -24.54
C LYS A 114 -0.24 -29.86 -23.82
N ASP A 115 -0.64 -28.59 -23.77
CA ASP A 115 0.14 -27.52 -23.13
C ASP A 115 -0.18 -27.29 -21.64
N GLN A 116 -0.97 -28.17 -21.01
CA GLN A 116 -1.36 -27.98 -19.61
C GLN A 116 -0.17 -27.99 -18.65
N LYS A 117 0.82 -28.87 -18.89
CA LYS A 117 2.04 -28.95 -18.07
C LYS A 117 2.87 -27.66 -18.21
N THR A 118 3.05 -27.21 -19.45
CA THR A 118 3.77 -25.97 -19.78
C THR A 118 3.13 -24.75 -19.12
N ARG A 119 1.80 -24.61 -19.19
CA ARG A 119 1.08 -23.51 -18.52
C ARG A 119 1.29 -23.51 -17.01
N LYS A 120 1.15 -24.67 -16.36
CA LYS A 120 1.32 -24.80 -14.92
C LYS A 120 2.74 -24.39 -14.49
N GLU A 121 3.74 -24.84 -15.24
CA GLU A 121 5.14 -24.50 -14.97
C GLU A 121 5.41 -23.00 -15.13
N LEU A 122 4.95 -22.40 -16.24
CA LEU A 122 5.08 -20.96 -16.46
C LEU A 122 4.37 -20.13 -15.38
N CYS A 123 3.17 -20.54 -14.95
CA CYS A 123 2.45 -19.87 -13.85
C CYS A 123 3.16 -20.02 -12.51
N LYS A 124 3.84 -21.14 -12.27
CA LYS A 124 4.66 -21.35 -11.06
C LYS A 124 5.88 -20.43 -11.06
N GLN A 125 6.55 -20.30 -12.21
CA GLN A 125 7.72 -19.42 -12.37
C GLN A 125 7.39 -17.93 -12.16
N LEU A 126 6.16 -17.48 -12.49
CA LEU A 126 5.73 -16.10 -12.26
C LEU A 126 5.62 -15.69 -10.78
N LYS A 127 5.45 -16.65 -9.88
CA LYS A 127 5.32 -16.37 -8.45
C LYS A 127 6.65 -16.04 -7.77
N THR A 128 7.77 -16.33 -8.43
CA THR A 128 9.12 -16.14 -7.89
C THR A 128 9.98 -15.38 -8.91
N LEU A 129 11.22 -15.04 -8.57
CA LEU A 129 12.16 -14.43 -9.51
C LEU A 129 12.60 -15.35 -10.67
N ALA A 130 12.14 -16.62 -10.70
CA ALA A 130 12.47 -17.57 -11.75
C ALA A 130 12.04 -17.10 -13.14
N PHE A 131 11.00 -16.27 -13.25
CA PHE A 131 10.55 -15.73 -14.55
C PHE A 131 11.63 -14.89 -15.26
N LEU A 132 12.62 -14.33 -14.54
CA LEU A 132 13.71 -13.56 -15.14
C LEU A 132 14.60 -14.40 -16.04
N LYS A 133 14.75 -15.70 -15.74
CA LYS A 133 15.52 -16.66 -16.55
C LYS A 133 14.78 -17.11 -17.80
N ASN A 134 13.46 -16.86 -17.88
CA ASN A 134 12.63 -17.24 -19.00
C ASN A 134 12.37 -16.02 -19.91
N PRO A 135 12.94 -15.94 -21.13
CA PRO A 135 12.82 -14.77 -21.99
C PRO A 135 11.37 -14.37 -22.31
N LEU A 136 10.48 -15.37 -22.44
CA LEU A 136 9.07 -15.14 -22.71
C LEU A 136 8.39 -14.48 -21.51
N LEU A 137 8.56 -15.03 -20.31
CA LEU A 137 7.93 -14.49 -19.11
C LEU A 137 8.50 -13.13 -18.75
N HIS A 138 9.83 -12.96 -18.84
CA HIS A 138 10.48 -11.69 -18.61
C HIS A 138 9.92 -10.59 -19.53
N ARG A 139 9.75 -10.88 -20.83
CA ARG A 139 9.14 -9.94 -21.77
C ARG A 139 7.68 -9.61 -21.43
N LEU A 140 6.89 -10.61 -21.02
CA LEU A 140 5.48 -10.40 -20.66
C LEU A 140 5.34 -9.57 -19.39
N VAL A 141 6.14 -9.88 -18.35
CA VAL A 141 6.17 -9.14 -17.09
C VAL A 141 6.61 -7.70 -17.33
N ARG A 142 7.69 -7.45 -18.09
CA ARG A 142 8.14 -6.09 -18.42
C ARG A 142 7.07 -5.25 -19.12
N LYS A 143 6.22 -5.88 -19.95
CA LYS A 143 5.12 -5.19 -20.65
C LYS A 143 3.92 -4.88 -19.74
N GLN A 144 3.84 -5.43 -18.54
CA GLN A 144 2.68 -5.28 -17.64
C GLN A 144 3.05 -4.60 -16.33
N PHE A 145 4.24 -4.90 -15.82
CA PHE A 145 4.81 -4.29 -14.64
C PHE A 145 5.61 -3.05 -15.02
N HIS A 146 4.93 -1.90 -15.03
CA HIS A 146 5.59 -0.61 -15.11
C HIS A 146 6.15 -0.27 -13.72
N ARG A 147 7.46 -0.02 -13.64
CA ARG A 147 8.10 0.44 -12.40
C ARG A 147 7.33 1.65 -11.88
N GLY A 148 6.87 1.56 -10.63
CA GLY A 148 6.02 2.57 -10.03
C GLY A 148 6.83 3.71 -9.44
N HIS A 149 6.49 4.93 -9.81
CA HIS A 149 6.77 6.12 -9.02
C HIS A 149 5.49 6.53 -8.28
N SER A 150 5.62 7.04 -7.06
CA SER A 150 4.48 7.66 -6.39
C SER A 150 4.41 9.14 -6.73
N TRP A 151 3.27 9.56 -7.27
CA TRP A 151 2.90 10.97 -7.42
C TRP A 151 2.15 11.50 -6.19
N VAL A 152 1.79 10.62 -5.26
CA VAL A 152 1.10 11.00 -4.02
C VAL A 152 2.11 11.62 -3.06
N LYS A 153 1.91 12.91 -2.78
CA LYS A 153 2.77 13.70 -1.86
C LYS A 153 2.03 14.20 -0.62
N ASN A 154 0.70 14.16 -0.62
CA ASN A 154 -0.13 14.84 0.38
C ASN A 154 -1.06 13.84 1.11
N GLN A 155 -0.50 12.78 1.68
CA GLN A 155 -1.30 11.73 2.34
C GLN A 155 -0.65 11.29 3.65
N ILE A 156 -1.47 11.14 4.69
CA ILE A 156 -1.12 10.47 5.93
C ILE A 156 -1.94 9.19 6.01
N VAL A 157 -1.29 8.07 6.35
CA VAL A 157 -1.95 6.79 6.55
C VAL A 157 -1.99 6.47 8.04
N TYR A 158 -3.20 6.32 8.57
CA TYR A 158 -3.42 5.90 9.94
C TYR A 158 -3.93 4.45 9.99
N GLN A 159 -3.38 3.66 10.90
CA GLN A 159 -3.97 2.37 11.31
C GLN A 159 -4.90 2.59 12.52
N GLN A 160 -5.64 1.56 12.93
CA GLN A 160 -6.66 1.65 13.99
C GLN A 160 -6.13 2.25 15.31
N VAL A 161 -4.86 2.03 15.66
CA VAL A 161 -4.23 2.60 16.88
C VAL A 161 -3.88 4.10 16.71
N GLY A 162 -3.79 4.55 15.46
CA GLY A 162 -3.39 5.88 15.04
C GLY A 162 -4.50 6.93 15.09
N TYR A 163 -5.76 6.52 15.26
CA TYR A 163 -6.87 7.46 15.38
C TYR A 163 -7.95 6.96 16.33
N ASN A 164 -8.74 7.89 16.87
CA ASN A 164 -10.01 7.61 17.53
C ASN A 164 -11.13 8.36 16.80
N CYS A 165 -12.33 7.82 16.81
CA CYS A 165 -13.51 8.46 16.21
C CYS A 165 -14.62 8.58 17.25
N LYS A 166 -15.09 9.80 17.48
CA LYS A 166 -16.20 10.10 18.38
C LYS A 166 -17.31 10.78 17.59
N ARG A 167 -18.53 10.27 17.66
CA ARG A 167 -19.70 10.94 17.08
C ARG A 167 -20.03 12.19 17.92
N LEU A 168 -20.20 13.33 17.26
CA LEU A 168 -20.66 14.57 17.90
C LEU A 168 -22.17 14.73 17.71
N TYR A 169 -22.64 14.66 16.46
CA TYR A 169 -24.05 14.83 16.07
C TYR A 169 -24.48 13.80 15.02
N GLN A 170 -25.64 14.00 14.40
CA GLN A 170 -26.03 13.24 13.21
C GLN A 170 -25.07 13.56 12.06
N ASN A 171 -24.45 12.53 11.50
CA ASN A 171 -23.48 12.60 10.40
C ASN A 171 -22.27 13.52 10.66
N THR A 172 -21.94 13.86 11.91
CA THR A 172 -20.76 14.67 12.23
C THR A 172 -19.92 13.97 13.29
N TYR A 173 -18.64 13.83 12.99
CA TYR A 173 -17.69 13.03 13.78
C TYR A 173 -16.43 13.83 14.07
N GLN A 174 -15.87 13.62 15.26
CA GLN A 174 -14.55 14.11 15.62
C GLN A 174 -13.55 12.96 15.47
N LEU A 175 -12.48 13.19 14.71
CA LEU A 175 -11.34 12.30 14.63
C LEU A 175 -10.19 12.85 15.46
N GLU A 176 -9.60 11.99 16.29
CA GLU A 176 -8.39 12.30 17.06
C GLU A 176 -7.21 11.54 16.48
N LEU A 177 -6.40 12.22 15.68
CA LEU A 177 -5.32 11.64 14.90
C LEU A 177 -3.99 11.73 15.66
N ALA A 178 -3.12 10.72 15.56
CA ALA A 178 -1.76 10.83 16.11
C ALA A 178 -0.98 11.95 15.40
N GLY A 179 -0.43 12.89 16.20
CA GLY A 179 0.39 14.01 15.71
C GLY A 179 1.89 13.71 15.69
N LEU A 180 2.70 14.75 15.46
CA LEU A 180 4.16 14.67 15.42
C LEU A 180 4.78 14.43 16.80
N THR A 181 4.19 14.99 17.85
CA THR A 181 4.66 14.80 19.23
C THR A 181 3.99 13.60 19.87
N ARG A 182 4.78 12.73 20.52
CA ARG A 182 4.26 11.55 21.21
C ARG A 182 3.19 11.94 22.23
N GLY A 183 2.04 11.27 22.17
CA GLY A 183 0.92 11.50 23.10
C GLY A 183 -0.07 12.59 22.65
N LYS A 184 0.36 13.55 21.83
CA LYS A 184 -0.54 14.59 21.28
C LYS A 184 -1.44 14.00 20.20
N ARG A 185 -2.73 14.34 20.26
CA ARG A 185 -3.73 13.97 19.27
C ARG A 185 -4.30 15.22 18.61
N ASN A 186 -4.22 15.29 17.29
CA ASN A 186 -4.79 16.35 16.48
C ASN A 186 -6.27 16.08 16.29
N LYS A 187 -7.11 17.06 16.64
CA LYS A 187 -8.57 16.94 16.56
C LYS A 187 -9.07 17.57 15.28
N ILE A 188 -9.84 16.83 14.49
CA ILE A 188 -10.51 17.32 13.29
C ILE A 188 -11.99 16.91 13.32
N ILE A 189 -12.85 17.73 12.72
CA ILE A 189 -14.28 17.48 12.59
C ILE A 189 -14.58 17.14 11.13
N VAL A 190 -15.28 16.04 10.90
CA VAL A 190 -15.64 15.53 9.57
C VAL A 190 -17.16 15.34 9.47
N LYS A 191 -17.74 15.56 8.29
CA LYS A 191 -19.18 15.44 8.03
C LYS A 191 -19.46 14.75 6.69
#